data_AF-A0A062HRD5-F1
#
_entry.id   AF-A0A062HRD5-F1
#
_cell.length_a   1.000
_cell.length_b   1.000
_cell.length_c   1.000
_cell.angle_alpha   90.00
_cell.angle_beta   90.00
_cell.angle_gamma   90.00
#
_symmetry.space_group_name_H-M   'P 1'
#
loop_
_entity.id
_entity.type
_entity.pdbx_description
1 polymer ?
#
loop_
_entity_poly.entity_id
_entity_poly.type
_entity_poly.pdbx_seq_one_letter_code
_entity_poly.pdbx_strand_id
1 'polypeptide(L)'
;MTTLNLISTQDIAKNPLVVIDQMISFFKPKQPFTGLLKGRTNNVKTAKGQKISTVFALVDIDQVIASHTATGAENPNYPQELQPRDRSRESSQAWVQKTANDLDPESLGRSGRADTGAPITGDDLVVESGNGRTMAIKLAYERGTADEYKQWLIDEADYFGFSSEQVQAIAQPILIRIRTTEIDRAQFAIDANQDDKLSFTATERAKADAKRLDENLLALFNPSEDGDLLAVSNQKFIQGFLSKLGDTEAAQYTTKDKKPTQALINRIKAAIFSKAYNDDRLLEMMADHTKPDLQNMLNALGVAAPKFIEAQAISRGNVQDISDQIVDGMEQAIDQRVANAIIDAANTILSAKQNDQDIVEFVKQQGLFEDLGEGVAELAVFLAKNSRSSKKMSMLFKALAEFAEKQALDSSNVGLFGEPEPVSVKDAIQYAQQVLGDDFISVQMYDSLVDSSSSSSPKIIRLTKEG
;
A
#
# COMPACT_ATOMS: atom_id res chain seq x y z
N MET A 1 21.09 32.24 39.12
CA MET A 1 21.52 33.47 39.83
C MET A 1 23.04 33.42 39.95
N THR A 2 23.75 34.04 39.02
CA THR A 2 25.22 34.11 39.05
C THR A 2 25.59 35.31 39.93
N THR A 3 26.38 35.08 40.97
CA THR A 3 26.75 36.06 41.98
C THR A 3 27.43 37.29 41.36
N LEU A 4 26.82 38.46 41.56
CA LEU A 4 27.47 39.76 41.36
C LEU A 4 28.69 39.82 42.29
N ASN A 5 29.90 39.75 41.74
CA ASN A 5 31.06 40.25 42.48
C ASN A 5 30.79 41.73 42.74
N LEU A 6 30.63 42.07 44.01
CA LEU A 6 30.35 43.42 44.50
C LEU A 6 31.52 44.33 44.09
N ILE A 7 31.33 45.12 43.03
CA ILE A 7 32.23 46.21 42.67
C ILE A 7 32.24 47.18 43.86
N SER A 8 33.37 47.30 44.55
CA SER A 8 33.48 48.20 45.70
C SER A 8 33.77 49.63 45.26
N THR A 9 33.45 50.61 46.11
CA THR A 9 33.82 52.01 45.88
C THR A 9 35.34 52.21 45.80
N GLN A 10 36.14 51.31 46.39
CA GLN A 10 37.60 51.31 46.25
C GLN A 10 38.07 50.86 44.86
N ASP A 11 37.39 49.90 44.23
CA ASP A 11 37.73 49.43 42.88
C ASP A 11 37.49 50.51 41.82
N ILE A 12 36.38 51.26 41.98
CA ILE A 12 36.03 52.41 41.14
C ILE A 12 37.08 53.52 41.26
N ALA A 13 37.55 53.81 42.47
CA ALA A 13 38.54 54.86 42.70
C ALA A 13 39.94 54.50 42.15
N LYS A 14 40.29 53.20 42.15
CA LYS A 14 41.63 52.73 41.77
C LYS A 14 41.80 52.57 40.27
N ASN A 15 40.79 52.09 39.55
CA ASN A 15 40.82 51.90 38.10
C ASN A 15 39.43 52.09 37.47
N PRO A 16 38.95 53.35 37.38
CA PRO A 16 37.57 53.63 36.93
C PRO A 16 37.30 53.12 35.50
N LEU A 17 38.29 53.14 34.61
CA LEU A 17 38.15 52.66 33.24
C LEU A 17 37.94 51.15 33.16
N VAL A 18 38.63 50.36 34.00
CA VAL A 18 38.48 48.90 34.03
C VAL A 18 37.11 48.49 34.55
N VAL A 19 36.60 49.21 35.56
CA VAL A 19 35.25 48.98 36.08
C VAL A 19 34.19 49.33 35.03
N ILE A 20 34.38 50.45 34.31
CA ILE A 20 33.50 50.83 33.20
C ILE A 20 33.52 49.75 32.10
N ASP A 21 34.68 49.23 31.71
CA ASP A 21 34.78 48.16 30.70
C ASP A 21 34.10 46.87 31.17
N GLN A 22 34.23 46.49 32.45
CA GLN A 22 33.54 45.33 33.03
C GLN A 22 32.02 45.52 33.05
N MET A 23 31.54 46.71 33.42
CA MET A 23 30.11 47.04 33.39
C MET A 23 29.58 47.06 31.95
N ILE A 24 30.30 47.67 31.01
CA ILE A 24 29.95 47.66 29.58
C ILE A 24 29.89 46.22 29.07
N SER A 25 30.85 45.36 29.42
CA SER A 25 30.83 43.94 29.03
C SER A 25 29.66 43.17 29.64
N PHE A 26 29.25 43.49 30.86
CA PHE A 26 28.15 42.83 31.56
C PHE A 26 26.77 43.27 31.04
N PHE A 27 26.64 44.56 30.67
CA PHE A 27 25.41 45.14 30.16
C PHE A 27 25.33 45.19 28.63
N LYS A 28 26.37 44.74 27.92
CA LYS A 28 26.31 44.60 26.46
C LYS A 28 25.21 43.58 26.15
N PRO A 29 24.13 43.94 25.43
CA PRO A 29 23.18 42.92 24.98
C PRO A 29 23.98 41.89 24.18
N LYS A 30 23.84 40.60 24.52
CA LYS A 30 24.25 39.51 23.63
C LYS A 30 23.45 39.73 22.35
N GLN A 31 24.07 40.37 21.36
CA GLN A 31 23.51 40.48 20.03
C GLN A 31 23.17 39.05 19.60
N PRO A 32 21.92 38.74 19.24
CA PRO A 32 21.59 37.42 18.73
C PRO A 32 22.53 37.16 17.55
N PHE A 33 23.19 36.00 17.57
CA PHE A 33 24.08 35.62 16.48
C PHE A 33 23.23 35.46 15.22
N THR A 34 23.37 36.36 14.26
CA THR A 34 22.66 36.35 12.96
C THR A 34 23.44 35.61 11.88
N GLY A 35 24.55 34.96 12.23
CA GLY A 35 25.37 34.23 11.28
C GLY A 35 24.99 32.75 11.14
N LEU A 36 25.80 32.06 10.37
CA LEU A 36 25.78 30.60 10.21
C LEU A 36 27.05 30.03 10.85
N LEU A 37 26.92 29.11 11.81
CA LEU A 37 28.07 28.39 12.37
C LEU A 37 28.24 27.06 11.67
N LYS A 38 29.39 26.82 11.05
CA LYS A 38 29.73 25.52 10.46
C LYS A 38 30.51 24.69 11.48
N GLY A 39 30.09 23.45 11.65
CA GLY A 39 30.68 22.48 12.57
C GLY A 39 31.34 21.34 11.81
N ARG A 40 31.13 20.11 12.29
CA ARG A 40 31.77 18.90 11.74
C ARG A 40 31.19 18.50 10.39
N THR A 41 32.03 17.90 9.56
CA THR A 41 31.63 17.26 8.30
C THR A 41 30.86 15.96 8.56
N ASN A 42 29.86 15.68 7.74
CA ASN A 42 29.06 14.46 7.78
C ASN A 42 28.76 13.96 6.37
N ASN A 43 29.03 12.69 6.09
CA ASN A 43 28.69 12.08 4.80
C ASN A 43 27.35 11.35 4.92
N VAL A 44 26.45 11.60 3.97
CA VAL A 44 25.13 11.00 3.88
C VAL A 44 24.99 10.19 2.59
N LYS A 45 24.00 9.31 2.55
CA LYS A 45 23.62 8.54 1.36
C LYS A 45 22.15 8.69 1.04
N THR A 46 21.81 8.74 -0.25
CA THR A 46 20.42 8.55 -0.71
C THR A 46 20.07 7.06 -0.73
N ALA A 47 18.78 6.73 -0.86
CA ALA A 47 18.32 5.34 -1.03
C ALA A 47 18.97 4.64 -2.24
N LYS A 48 19.28 5.39 -3.30
CA LYS A 48 20.00 4.90 -4.48
C LYS A 48 21.50 4.66 -4.24
N GLY A 49 22.00 4.92 -3.02
CA GLY A 49 23.40 4.74 -2.65
C GLY A 49 24.33 5.89 -3.06
N GLN A 50 23.79 6.99 -3.61
CA GLN A 50 24.60 8.17 -3.94
C GLN A 50 25.13 8.81 -2.65
N LYS A 51 26.46 8.91 -2.55
CA LYS A 51 27.13 9.54 -1.39
C LYS A 51 27.22 11.04 -1.60
N ILE A 52 26.90 11.78 -0.55
CA ILE A 52 26.91 13.25 -0.54
C ILE A 52 27.63 13.70 0.73
N SER A 53 28.54 14.66 0.58
CA SER A 53 29.20 15.30 1.70
C SER A 53 28.39 16.51 2.15
N THR A 54 28.26 16.63 3.46
CA THR A 54 27.57 17.74 4.13
C THR A 54 28.42 18.24 5.30
N VAL A 55 28.10 19.43 5.80
CA VAL A 55 28.66 20.01 7.01
C VAL A 55 27.51 20.35 7.94
N PHE A 56 27.56 19.90 9.19
CA PHE A 56 26.60 20.35 10.19
C PHE A 56 26.73 21.86 10.35
N ALA A 57 25.61 22.56 10.40
CA ALA A 57 25.59 23.98 10.68
C ALA A 57 24.47 24.34 11.64
N LEU A 58 24.71 25.38 12.43
CA LEU A 58 23.77 25.93 13.37
C LEU A 58 23.38 27.34 12.91
N VAL A 59 22.08 27.57 12.82
CA VAL A 59 21.50 28.84 12.36
C VAL A 59 20.18 29.08 13.09
N ASP A 60 19.68 30.31 13.06
CA ASP A 60 18.33 30.59 13.49
C ASP A 60 17.30 30.03 12.50
N ILE A 61 16.24 29.38 12.99
CA ILE A 61 15.20 28.74 12.19
C ILE A 61 14.55 29.69 11.18
N ASP A 62 14.48 30.98 11.50
CA ASP A 62 13.88 31.98 10.62
C ASP A 62 14.70 32.27 9.36
N GLN A 63 15.97 31.87 9.32
CA GLN A 63 16.81 31.98 8.12
C GLN A 63 16.65 30.78 7.17
N VAL A 64 16.13 29.65 7.66
CA VAL A 64 16.00 28.44 6.85
C VAL A 64 14.76 28.51 5.97
N ILE A 65 14.95 28.37 4.66
CA ILE A 65 13.87 28.52 3.68
C ILE A 65 13.26 27.13 3.42
N ALA A 66 12.16 26.84 4.12
CA ALA A 66 11.32 25.67 3.87
C ALA A 66 10.26 25.94 2.79
N SER A 67 9.80 24.89 2.13
CA SER A 67 8.86 24.97 0.99
C SER A 67 7.48 25.55 1.33
N HIS A 68 7.01 25.39 2.56
CA HIS A 68 5.72 25.86 3.01
C HIS A 68 5.86 26.45 4.43
N THR A 69 4.92 27.29 4.83
CA THR A 69 4.81 27.81 6.19
C THR A 69 4.34 26.71 7.16
N ALA A 70 4.46 26.97 8.46
CA ALA A 70 3.91 26.10 9.51
C ALA A 70 2.37 25.91 9.41
N THR A 71 1.68 26.81 8.70
CA THR A 71 0.24 26.74 8.41
C THR A 71 -0.08 26.09 7.06
N GLY A 72 0.94 25.67 6.30
CA GLY A 72 0.77 24.98 5.03
C GLY A 72 0.59 25.83 3.80
N ALA A 73 0.79 27.16 3.90
CA ALA A 73 0.84 28.02 2.73
C ALA A 73 2.19 27.86 2.01
N GLU A 74 2.21 27.90 0.68
CA GLU A 74 3.45 27.86 -0.10
C GLU A 74 4.35 29.04 0.26
N ASN A 75 5.66 28.79 0.38
CA ASN A 75 6.65 29.84 0.62
C ASN A 75 7.15 30.41 -0.72
N PRO A 76 6.87 31.69 -1.05
CA PRO A 76 7.29 32.29 -2.32
C PRO A 76 8.81 32.42 -2.47
N ASN A 77 9.57 32.39 -1.36
CA ASN A 77 11.03 32.45 -1.39
C ASN A 77 11.67 31.09 -1.65
N TYR A 78 10.87 30.00 -1.69
CA TYR A 78 11.36 28.66 -1.96
C TYR A 78 11.25 28.34 -3.46
N PRO A 79 12.34 27.87 -4.11
CA PRO A 79 12.30 27.38 -5.49
C PRO A 79 11.40 26.13 -5.59
N GLN A 80 10.22 26.26 -6.20
CA GLN A 80 9.18 25.23 -6.18
C GLN A 80 9.58 23.94 -6.90
N GLU A 81 10.51 24.03 -7.86
CA GLU A 81 11.12 22.88 -8.55
C GLU A 81 11.87 21.93 -7.60
N LEU A 82 12.27 22.38 -6.41
CA LEU A 82 12.94 21.56 -5.40
C LEU A 82 11.99 20.82 -4.47
N GLN A 83 10.67 21.04 -4.56
CA GLN A 83 9.68 20.35 -3.74
C GLN A 83 9.01 19.21 -4.54
N PRO A 84 9.49 17.95 -4.43
CA PRO A 84 8.89 16.83 -5.15
C PRO A 84 7.50 16.42 -4.62
N ARG A 85 7.10 16.88 -3.43
CA ARG A 85 5.84 16.49 -2.78
C ARG A 85 4.98 17.69 -2.40
N ASP A 86 3.72 17.67 -2.81
CA ASP A 86 2.71 18.66 -2.39
C ASP A 86 2.48 18.61 -0.86
N ARG A 87 2.87 19.69 -0.16
CA ARG A 87 2.73 19.83 1.30
C ARG A 87 1.50 20.62 1.73
N SER A 88 0.71 21.15 0.78
CA SER A 88 -0.58 21.79 1.09
C SER A 88 -1.65 20.81 1.58
N ARG A 89 -1.44 19.50 1.40
CA ARG A 89 -2.39 18.44 1.77
C ARG A 89 -2.62 18.36 3.28
N GLU A 90 -3.88 18.15 3.71
CA GLU A 90 -4.26 17.93 5.11
C GLU A 90 -3.39 16.88 5.82
N SER A 91 -3.05 15.76 5.16
CA SER A 91 -2.21 14.72 5.74
C SER A 91 -0.78 15.16 6.02
N SER A 92 -0.21 16.03 5.16
CA SER A 92 1.10 16.63 5.41
C SER A 92 1.02 17.61 6.59
N GLN A 93 -0.05 18.40 6.66
CA GLN A 93 -0.28 19.31 7.77
C GLN A 93 -0.46 18.54 9.08
N ALA A 94 -1.30 17.51 9.12
CA ALA A 94 -1.51 16.67 10.29
C ALA A 94 -0.20 16.02 10.78
N TRP A 95 0.67 15.58 9.87
CA TRP A 95 1.98 15.06 10.23
C TRP A 95 2.87 16.13 10.88
N VAL A 96 2.97 17.33 10.27
CA VAL A 96 3.74 18.45 10.84
C VAL A 96 3.22 18.82 12.22
N GLN A 97 1.89 18.86 12.38
CA GLN A 97 1.23 19.17 13.64
C GLN A 97 1.53 18.15 14.74
N LYS A 98 1.45 16.85 14.40
CA LYS A 98 1.78 15.76 15.31
C LYS A 98 3.26 15.81 15.70
N THR A 99 4.15 15.94 14.73
CA THR A 99 5.61 15.97 14.98
C THR A 99 6.06 17.21 15.74
N ALA A 100 5.44 18.38 15.53
CA ALA A 100 5.77 19.59 16.30
C ALA A 100 5.40 19.48 17.79
N ASN A 101 4.41 18.65 18.13
CA ASN A 101 3.99 18.42 19.52
C ASN A 101 4.86 17.38 20.24
N ASP A 102 5.54 16.52 19.48
CA ASP A 102 6.33 15.39 19.96
C ASP A 102 7.60 15.30 19.11
N LEU A 103 8.44 16.34 19.23
CA LEU A 103 9.73 16.36 18.55
C LEU A 103 10.62 15.30 19.21
N ASP A 104 11.23 14.46 18.38
CA ASP A 104 12.30 13.55 18.79
C ASP A 104 13.65 14.16 18.35
N PRO A 105 14.40 14.83 19.25
CA PRO A 105 15.65 15.51 18.90
C PRO A 105 16.72 14.56 18.35
N GLU A 106 16.78 13.32 18.85
CA GLU A 106 17.76 12.33 18.38
C GLU A 106 17.54 12.00 16.90
N SER A 107 16.28 11.85 16.48
CA SER A 107 15.91 11.62 15.07
C SER A 107 16.20 12.81 14.15
N LEU A 108 16.35 14.00 14.72
CA LEU A 108 16.62 15.28 14.03
C LEU A 108 18.11 15.67 14.08
N GLY A 109 18.95 14.79 14.64
CA GLY A 109 20.38 14.99 14.76
C GLY A 109 21.19 14.36 13.64
N ARG A 110 22.10 13.48 14.03
CA ARG A 110 22.99 12.77 13.11
C ARG A 110 22.24 11.70 12.32
N SER A 111 22.51 11.61 11.03
CA SER A 111 22.10 10.46 10.22
C SER A 111 23.09 10.26 9.08
N GLY A 112 23.36 9.00 8.76
CA GLY A 112 24.09 8.62 7.55
C GLY A 112 23.23 8.63 6.29
N ARG A 113 21.95 8.98 6.39
CA ARG A 113 20.99 9.03 5.28
C ARG A 113 20.52 10.45 4.99
N ALA A 114 20.20 10.69 3.72
CA ALA A 114 19.72 11.99 3.25
C ALA A 114 18.26 12.28 3.67
N ASP A 115 17.47 11.25 3.93
CA ASP A 115 16.04 11.34 4.20
C ASP A 115 15.67 11.43 5.69
N THR A 116 16.62 11.15 6.60
CA THR A 116 16.47 11.21 8.07
C THR A 116 17.53 12.12 8.72
N GLY A 117 17.43 12.47 10.01
CA GLY A 117 18.35 13.39 10.70
C GLY A 117 18.00 14.88 10.57
N ALA A 118 19.00 15.75 10.76
CA ALA A 118 18.89 17.19 10.55
C ALA A 118 18.54 17.54 9.09
N PRO A 119 17.70 18.54 8.78
CA PRO A 119 17.39 18.91 7.39
C PRO A 119 18.66 19.21 6.57
N ILE A 120 18.63 18.88 5.27
CA ILE A 120 19.73 19.18 4.34
C ILE A 120 19.37 20.42 3.53
N THR A 121 20.32 21.33 3.39
CA THR A 121 20.17 22.62 2.71
C THR A 121 21.29 22.87 1.71
N GLY A 122 21.05 23.77 0.76
CA GLY A 122 22.11 24.43 0.00
C GLY A 122 22.88 25.45 0.84
N ASP A 123 23.89 26.07 0.24
CA ASP A 123 24.59 27.22 0.84
C ASP A 123 23.70 28.45 1.00
N ASP A 124 22.63 28.52 0.20
CA ASP A 124 21.53 29.50 0.24
C ASP A 124 20.49 29.23 1.34
N LEU A 125 20.69 28.23 2.21
CA LEU A 125 19.77 27.81 3.28
C LEU A 125 18.37 27.34 2.80
N VAL A 126 18.22 27.09 1.49
CA VAL A 126 17.02 26.47 0.93
C VAL A 126 17.06 24.97 1.23
N VAL A 127 15.97 24.46 1.81
CA VAL A 127 15.85 23.05 2.20
C VAL A 127 15.71 22.15 0.99
N GLU A 128 16.68 21.26 0.79
CA GLU A 128 16.71 20.26 -0.29
C GLU A 128 16.13 18.92 0.19
N SER A 129 16.31 18.60 1.48
CA SER A 129 15.69 17.44 2.13
C SER A 129 15.27 17.77 3.55
N GLY A 130 14.07 17.32 3.95
CA GLY A 130 13.57 17.54 5.31
C GLY A 130 12.66 18.74 5.49
N ASN A 131 12.01 19.23 4.42
CA ASN A 131 11.01 20.30 4.49
C ASN A 131 9.97 20.10 5.61
N GLY A 132 9.44 18.88 5.76
CA GLY A 132 8.49 18.55 6.84
C GLY A 132 9.09 18.74 8.25
N ARG A 133 10.34 18.30 8.45
CA ARG A 133 11.05 18.41 9.73
C ARG A 133 11.33 19.87 10.06
N THR A 134 11.78 20.67 9.09
CA THR A 134 11.98 22.12 9.27
C THR A 134 10.69 22.81 9.69
N MET A 135 9.56 22.50 9.03
CA MET A 135 8.25 23.04 9.39
C MET A 135 7.81 22.62 10.80
N ALA A 136 8.04 21.36 11.20
CA ALA A 136 7.69 20.87 12.53
C ALA A 136 8.52 21.55 13.63
N ILE A 137 9.84 21.72 13.42
CA ILE A 137 10.72 22.43 14.36
C ILE A 137 10.29 23.90 14.49
N LYS A 138 10.04 24.57 13.35
CA LYS A 138 9.57 25.97 13.35
C LYS A 138 8.26 26.12 14.11
N LEU A 139 7.30 25.25 13.86
CA LEU A 139 6.01 25.27 14.54
C LEU A 139 6.15 24.99 16.06
N ALA A 140 7.07 24.10 16.46
CA ALA A 140 7.34 23.86 17.88
C ALA A 140 7.92 25.11 18.57
N TYR A 141 8.79 25.87 17.89
CA TYR A 141 9.27 27.15 18.39
C TYR A 141 8.15 28.20 18.50
N GLU A 142 7.29 28.30 17.48
CA GLU A 142 6.12 29.19 17.50
C GLU A 142 5.15 28.87 18.65
N ARG A 143 5.07 27.60 19.06
CA ARG A 143 4.25 27.13 20.18
C ARG A 143 4.92 27.21 21.55
N GLY A 144 6.23 27.42 21.59
CA GLY A 144 7.03 27.31 22.81
C GLY A 144 7.19 25.87 23.33
N THR A 145 7.10 24.86 22.47
CA THR A 145 7.30 23.44 22.81
C THR A 145 8.67 22.90 22.38
N ALA A 146 9.55 23.75 21.84
CA ALA A 146 10.87 23.35 21.34
C ALA A 146 12.00 23.43 22.39
N ASP A 147 11.69 23.64 23.67
CA ASP A 147 12.69 23.77 24.73
C ASP A 147 13.56 22.51 24.89
N GLU A 148 12.95 21.33 24.80
CA GLU A 148 13.67 20.05 24.84
C GLU A 148 14.63 19.91 23.66
N TYR A 149 14.21 20.28 22.45
CA TYR A 149 15.06 20.29 21.26
C TYR A 149 16.25 21.26 21.42
N LYS A 150 16.00 22.47 21.94
CA LYS A 150 17.07 23.45 22.21
C LYS A 150 18.05 22.94 23.27
N GLN A 151 17.55 22.32 24.34
CA GLN A 151 18.41 21.75 25.38
C GLN A 151 19.25 20.59 24.85
N TRP A 152 18.65 19.70 24.06
CA TRP A 152 19.38 18.62 23.40
C TRP A 152 20.51 19.13 22.49
N LEU A 153 20.29 20.21 21.73
CA LEU A 153 21.34 20.85 20.94
C LEU A 153 22.49 21.41 21.79
N ILE A 154 22.20 21.90 23.00
CA ILE A 154 23.20 22.40 23.94
C ILE A 154 24.06 21.25 24.47
N ASP A 155 23.41 20.13 24.81
CA ASP A 155 24.05 18.95 25.38
C ASP A 155 24.92 18.23 24.35
N GLU A 156 24.49 18.17 23.09
CA GLU A 156 25.21 17.53 21.98
C GLU A 156 26.09 18.49 21.17
N ALA A 157 26.22 19.76 21.59
CA ALA A 157 26.92 20.81 20.85
C ALA A 157 28.34 20.39 20.42
N ASP A 158 29.10 19.81 21.36
CA ASP A 158 30.47 19.36 21.14
C ASP A 158 30.56 18.31 20.03
N TYR A 159 29.59 17.40 19.95
CA TYR A 159 29.52 16.38 18.91
C TYR A 159 29.36 17.00 17.52
N PHE A 160 28.53 18.05 17.41
CA PHE A 160 28.31 18.75 16.15
C PHE A 160 29.42 19.76 15.81
N GLY A 161 30.32 20.04 16.76
CA GLY A 161 31.45 20.96 16.59
C GLY A 161 31.13 22.40 16.98
N PHE A 162 30.20 22.59 17.90
CA PHE A 162 29.82 23.88 18.48
C PHE A 162 30.10 23.88 19.98
N SER A 163 30.15 25.05 20.60
CA SER A 163 30.09 25.17 22.06
C SER A 163 28.65 25.39 22.54
N SER A 164 28.35 25.01 23.77
CA SER A 164 27.05 25.26 24.39
C SER A 164 26.67 26.75 24.39
N GLU A 165 27.64 27.65 24.55
CA GLU A 165 27.42 29.11 24.50
C GLU A 165 27.03 29.59 23.11
N GLN A 166 27.57 28.97 22.06
CA GLN A 166 27.21 29.28 20.68
C GLN A 166 25.76 28.89 20.39
N VAL A 167 25.30 27.74 20.90
CA VAL A 167 23.89 27.31 20.76
C VAL A 167 22.96 28.25 21.52
N GLN A 168 23.32 28.63 22.75
CA GLN A 168 22.53 29.54 23.58
C GLN A 168 22.43 30.96 23.01
N ALA A 169 23.42 31.39 22.22
CA ALA A 169 23.45 32.73 21.61
C ALA A 169 22.45 32.90 20.46
N ILE A 170 21.88 31.81 19.95
CA ILE A 170 20.84 31.81 18.91
C ILE A 170 19.46 31.71 19.59
N ALA A 171 18.51 32.54 19.14
CA ALA A 171 17.19 32.59 19.74
C ALA A 171 16.44 31.27 19.52
N GLN A 172 16.33 30.85 18.26
CA GLN A 172 15.66 29.62 17.85
C GLN A 172 16.61 28.75 17.02
N PRO A 173 17.60 28.09 17.65
CA PRO A 173 18.61 27.33 16.92
C PRO A 173 18.01 26.13 16.21
N ILE A 174 18.38 25.92 14.95
CA ILE A 174 18.16 24.67 14.23
C ILE A 174 19.50 24.10 13.76
N LEU A 175 19.67 22.80 13.96
CA LEU A 175 20.74 22.04 13.33
C LEU A 175 20.33 21.66 11.90
N ILE A 176 21.17 22.05 10.94
CA ILE A 176 21.05 21.70 9.52
C ILE A 176 22.32 21.01 9.04
N ARG A 177 22.24 20.40 7.85
CA ARG A 177 23.37 19.86 7.10
C ARG A 177 23.49 20.63 5.79
N ILE A 178 24.56 21.39 5.61
CA ILE A 178 24.82 22.11 4.36
C ILE A 178 25.53 21.17 3.42
N ARG A 179 24.93 20.92 2.26
CA ARG A 179 25.56 20.13 1.20
C ARG A 179 26.81 20.83 0.68
N THR A 180 27.91 20.09 0.55
CA THR A 180 29.17 20.57 -0.03
C THR A 180 29.53 19.89 -1.34
N THR A 181 28.84 18.80 -1.70
CA THR A 181 29.00 18.15 -3.01
C THR A 181 28.17 18.86 -4.07
N GLU A 182 28.80 19.26 -5.17
CA GLU A 182 28.11 19.81 -6.34
C GLU A 182 27.28 18.73 -7.06
N ILE A 183 25.96 18.92 -7.12
CA ILE A 183 24.98 18.00 -7.72
C ILE A 183 23.77 18.79 -8.24
N ASP A 184 22.97 18.14 -9.10
CA ASP A 184 21.63 18.64 -9.43
C ASP A 184 20.72 18.59 -8.18
N ARG A 185 20.31 19.76 -7.71
CA ARG A 185 19.52 19.94 -6.49
C ARG A 185 18.12 19.35 -6.61
N ALA A 186 17.48 19.45 -7.78
CA ALA A 186 16.13 18.93 -8.00
C ALA A 186 16.16 17.41 -8.03
N GLN A 187 17.13 16.82 -8.73
CA GLN A 187 17.31 15.38 -8.75
C GLN A 187 17.67 14.84 -7.35
N PHE A 188 18.52 15.55 -6.61
CA PHE A 188 18.83 15.21 -5.23
C PHE A 188 17.59 15.25 -4.32
N ALA A 189 16.77 16.29 -4.41
CA ALA A 189 15.55 16.39 -3.63
C ALA A 189 14.60 15.20 -3.90
N ILE A 190 14.48 14.76 -5.15
CA ILE A 190 13.72 13.55 -5.51
C ILE A 190 14.34 12.31 -4.85
N ASP A 191 15.64 12.09 -5.05
CA ASP A 191 16.33 10.88 -4.58
C ASP A 191 16.42 10.78 -3.06
N ALA A 192 16.50 11.93 -2.37
CA ALA A 192 16.51 12.02 -0.91
C ALA A 192 15.12 11.83 -0.27
N ASN A 193 14.04 11.83 -1.05
CA ASN A 193 12.69 11.54 -0.55
C ASN A 193 12.23 10.09 -0.89
N GLN A 194 13.07 9.29 -1.54
CA GLN A 194 12.77 7.88 -1.80
C GLN A 194 13.03 7.03 -0.55
N ASP A 195 12.10 6.13 -0.25
CA ASP A 195 12.29 5.16 0.83
C ASP A 195 13.29 4.08 0.38
N ASP A 196 14.32 3.87 1.19
CA ASP A 196 15.36 2.84 1.03
C ASP A 196 14.84 1.44 1.41
N LYS A 197 13.64 1.37 2.02
CA LYS A 197 12.97 0.08 2.23
C LYS A 197 12.69 -0.55 0.87
N LEU A 198 13.21 -1.77 0.67
CA LEU A 198 12.77 -2.65 -0.41
C LEU A 198 11.24 -2.62 -0.43
N SER A 199 10.70 -1.96 -1.45
CA SER A 199 9.26 -1.86 -1.60
C SER A 199 8.76 -3.26 -1.91
N PHE A 200 7.75 -3.71 -1.18
CA PHE A 200 7.07 -4.96 -1.50
C PHE A 200 6.68 -4.96 -2.99
N THR A 201 6.95 -6.07 -3.65
CA THR A 201 6.35 -6.39 -4.94
C THR A 201 4.82 -6.34 -4.83
N ALA A 202 4.11 -6.23 -5.96
CA ALA A 202 2.65 -6.21 -5.95
C ALA A 202 2.08 -7.43 -5.21
N THR A 203 2.66 -8.60 -5.44
CA THR A 203 2.30 -9.87 -4.80
C THR A 203 2.57 -9.90 -3.30
N GLU A 204 3.76 -9.47 -2.86
CA GLU A 204 4.07 -9.43 -1.42
C GLU A 204 3.19 -8.43 -0.68
N ARG A 205 2.89 -7.28 -1.32
CA ARG A 205 1.99 -6.28 -0.76
C ARG A 205 0.58 -6.84 -0.63
N ALA A 206 0.08 -7.53 -1.65
CA ALA A 206 -1.22 -8.20 -1.63
C ALA A 206 -1.30 -9.23 -0.50
N LYS A 207 -0.26 -10.06 -0.32
CA LYS A 207 -0.17 -11.04 0.78
C LYS A 207 -0.12 -10.38 2.16
N ALA A 208 0.60 -9.26 2.28
CA ALA A 208 0.66 -8.50 3.53
C ALA A 208 -0.70 -7.83 3.86
N ASP A 209 -1.37 -7.25 2.86
CA ASP A 209 -2.68 -6.64 3.01
C ASP A 209 -3.79 -7.67 3.27
N ALA A 210 -3.71 -8.87 2.68
CA ALA A 210 -4.62 -9.98 2.95
C ALA A 210 -4.64 -10.35 4.44
N LYS A 211 -3.50 -10.24 5.14
CA LYS A 211 -3.43 -10.47 6.59
C LYS A 211 -4.17 -9.40 7.40
N ARG A 212 -4.40 -8.20 6.85
CA ARG A 212 -5.16 -7.11 7.48
C ARG A 212 -6.68 -7.28 7.31
N LEU A 213 -7.12 -8.14 6.39
CA LEU A 213 -8.52 -8.50 6.18
C LEU A 213 -8.94 -9.53 7.23
N ASP A 214 -9.24 -9.03 8.44
CA ASP A 214 -9.85 -9.81 9.51
C ASP A 214 -11.36 -10.00 9.27
N GLU A 215 -11.98 -10.91 10.04
CA GLU A 215 -13.41 -11.26 9.90
C GLU A 215 -14.33 -10.04 10.05
N ASN A 216 -14.01 -9.14 10.99
CA ASN A 216 -14.79 -7.92 11.22
C ASN A 216 -14.74 -6.98 10.01
N LEU A 217 -13.57 -6.82 9.40
CA LEU A 217 -13.42 -6.02 8.20
C LEU A 217 -14.10 -6.68 7.01
N LEU A 218 -13.96 -8.00 6.84
CA LEU A 218 -14.61 -8.76 5.77
C LEU A 218 -16.14 -8.72 5.87
N ALA A 219 -16.72 -8.70 7.07
CA ALA A 219 -18.16 -8.55 7.28
C ALA A 219 -18.71 -7.20 6.77
N LEU A 220 -17.85 -6.19 6.60
CA LEU A 220 -18.22 -4.90 6.01
C LEU A 220 -18.11 -4.88 4.48
N PHE A 221 -17.49 -5.91 3.88
CA PHE A 221 -17.27 -5.98 2.44
C PHE A 221 -18.59 -6.20 1.70
N ASN A 222 -19.02 -5.18 0.97
CA ASN A 222 -20.32 -5.17 0.31
C ASN A 222 -20.25 -4.40 -1.02
N PRO A 223 -19.54 -4.95 -2.04
CA PRO A 223 -19.49 -4.36 -3.37
C PRO A 223 -20.87 -4.36 -4.04
N SER A 224 -21.03 -3.64 -5.16
CA SER A 224 -22.27 -3.72 -5.95
C SER A 224 -22.49 -5.12 -6.52
N GLU A 225 -23.70 -5.40 -7.03
CA GLU A 225 -24.00 -6.67 -7.71
C GLU A 225 -23.05 -6.99 -8.89
N ASP A 226 -22.52 -5.96 -9.55
CA ASP A 226 -21.61 -6.10 -10.68
C ASP A 226 -20.12 -6.18 -10.28
N GLY A 227 -19.83 -6.05 -8.97
CA GLY A 227 -18.47 -6.09 -8.42
C GLY A 227 -17.76 -4.75 -8.35
N ASP A 228 -18.50 -3.64 -8.41
CA ASP A 228 -17.92 -2.31 -8.19
C ASP A 228 -17.59 -2.13 -6.70
N LEU A 229 -16.29 -2.00 -6.42
CA LEU A 229 -15.79 -1.78 -5.06
C LEU A 229 -16.03 -0.35 -4.57
N LEU A 230 -16.32 0.61 -5.45
CA LEU A 230 -16.60 2.01 -5.08
C LEU A 230 -18.06 2.25 -4.71
N ALA A 231 -18.90 1.22 -4.76
CA ALA A 231 -20.31 1.31 -4.41
C ALA A 231 -20.49 1.94 -3.02
N VAL A 232 -21.56 2.72 -2.85
CA VAL A 232 -21.89 3.38 -1.57
C VAL A 232 -22.02 2.35 -0.44
N SER A 233 -22.55 1.16 -0.75
CA SER A 233 -22.65 0.02 0.16
C SER A 233 -21.29 -0.42 0.73
N ASN A 234 -20.20 -0.21 0.00
CA ASN A 234 -18.85 -0.67 0.37
C ASN A 234 -18.01 0.40 1.09
N GLN A 235 -18.54 1.61 1.32
CA GLN A 235 -17.76 2.71 1.89
C GLN A 235 -17.17 2.39 3.28
N LYS A 236 -17.92 1.69 4.13
CA LYS A 236 -17.45 1.29 5.47
C LYS A 236 -16.23 0.38 5.41
N PHE A 237 -16.23 -0.58 4.47
CA PHE A 237 -15.09 -1.45 4.22
C PHE A 237 -13.85 -0.65 3.78
N ILE A 238 -14.00 0.27 2.83
CA ILE A 238 -12.86 1.07 2.33
C ILE A 238 -12.23 1.89 3.46
N GLN A 239 -13.04 2.51 4.31
CA GLN A 239 -12.54 3.28 5.45
C GLN A 239 -11.84 2.37 6.48
N GLY A 240 -12.41 1.21 6.77
CA GLY A 240 -11.79 0.21 7.64
C GLY A 240 -10.44 -0.28 7.09
N PHE A 241 -10.36 -0.54 5.78
CA PHE A 241 -9.12 -0.94 5.12
C PHE A 241 -8.04 0.15 5.20
N LEU A 242 -8.40 1.41 4.90
CA LEU A 242 -7.49 2.56 5.02
C LEU A 242 -6.98 2.74 6.46
N SER A 243 -7.85 2.57 7.46
CA SER A 243 -7.44 2.62 8.87
C SER A 243 -6.40 1.55 9.20
N LYS A 244 -6.51 0.34 8.64
CA LYS A 244 -5.55 -0.75 8.85
C LYS A 244 -4.20 -0.52 8.13
N LEU A 245 -4.16 0.34 7.10
CA LEU A 245 -2.90 0.74 6.45
C LEU A 245 -2.11 1.76 7.28
N GLY A 246 -2.80 2.54 8.12
CA GLY A 246 -2.22 3.64 8.90
C GLY A 246 -2.12 4.95 8.10
N ASP A 247 -2.07 6.07 8.81
CA ASP A 247 -2.25 7.42 8.25
C ASP A 247 -1.24 7.75 7.13
N THR A 248 0.02 7.35 7.29
CA THR A 248 1.09 7.65 6.33
C THR A 248 0.86 6.94 5.00
N GLU A 249 0.50 5.65 5.04
CA GLU A 249 0.31 4.84 3.84
C GLU A 249 -1.04 5.16 3.20
N ALA A 250 -2.08 5.39 3.99
CA ALA A 250 -3.43 5.76 3.52
C ALA A 250 -3.45 7.08 2.74
N ALA A 251 -2.59 8.04 3.09
CA ALA A 251 -2.56 9.37 2.49
C ALA A 251 -2.24 9.41 0.99
N GLN A 252 -1.62 8.36 0.43
CA GLN A 252 -1.35 8.26 -1.02
C GLN A 252 -2.53 7.70 -1.81
N TYR A 253 -3.51 7.12 -1.12
CA TYR A 253 -4.64 6.40 -1.72
C TYR A 253 -5.94 7.20 -1.73
N THR A 254 -5.91 8.42 -1.20
CA THR A 254 -7.04 9.35 -1.17
C THR A 254 -6.73 10.62 -1.95
N THR A 255 -7.75 11.14 -2.64
CA THR A 255 -7.66 12.45 -3.32
C THR A 255 -7.82 13.60 -2.30
N LYS A 256 -7.61 14.85 -2.75
CA LYS A 256 -7.84 16.05 -1.92
C LYS A 256 -9.27 16.10 -1.33
N ASP A 257 -10.25 15.56 -2.04
CA ASP A 257 -11.66 15.48 -1.63
C ASP A 257 -11.98 14.24 -0.77
N LYS A 258 -10.97 13.55 -0.23
CA LYS A 258 -11.12 12.32 0.58
C LYS A 258 -11.77 11.15 -0.16
N LYS A 259 -11.73 11.14 -1.50
CA LYS A 259 -12.24 10.03 -2.31
C LYS A 259 -11.15 8.96 -2.54
N PRO A 260 -11.51 7.67 -2.58
CA PRO A 260 -10.63 6.58 -3.01
C PRO A 260 -10.02 6.83 -4.39
N THR A 261 -8.73 6.51 -4.54
CA THR A 261 -8.04 6.49 -5.84
C THR A 261 -8.15 5.12 -6.51
N GLN A 262 -7.89 5.05 -7.83
CA GLN A 262 -7.81 3.76 -8.54
C GLN A 262 -6.72 2.84 -7.97
N ALA A 263 -5.61 3.43 -7.49
CA ALA A 263 -4.54 2.68 -6.84
C ALA A 263 -5.03 1.99 -5.56
N LEU A 264 -5.94 2.61 -4.80
CA LEU A 264 -6.56 1.99 -3.63
C LEU A 264 -7.42 0.80 -4.03
N ILE A 265 -8.22 0.94 -5.08
CA ILE A 265 -9.11 -0.11 -5.59
C ILE A 265 -8.30 -1.32 -6.01
N ASN A 266 -7.25 -1.12 -6.80
CA ASN A 266 -6.37 -2.19 -7.26
C ASN A 266 -5.69 -2.89 -6.08
N ARG A 267 -5.27 -2.12 -5.07
CA ARG A 267 -4.67 -2.68 -3.83
C ARG A 267 -5.66 -3.52 -3.03
N ILE A 268 -6.89 -3.04 -2.86
CA ILE A 268 -7.98 -3.78 -2.20
C ILE A 268 -8.28 -5.08 -2.95
N LYS A 269 -8.46 -5.00 -4.29
CA LYS A 269 -8.70 -6.19 -5.13
C LYS A 269 -7.60 -7.22 -4.94
N ALA A 270 -6.33 -6.79 -5.01
CA ALA A 270 -5.19 -7.67 -4.80
C ALA A 270 -5.19 -8.33 -3.41
N ALA A 271 -5.49 -7.58 -2.35
CA ALA A 271 -5.58 -8.09 -0.99
C ALA A 271 -6.69 -9.15 -0.83
N ILE A 272 -7.87 -8.89 -1.39
CA ILE A 272 -9.01 -9.80 -1.36
C ILE A 272 -8.70 -11.07 -2.14
N PHE A 273 -8.10 -10.94 -3.31
CA PHE A 273 -7.75 -12.08 -4.16
C PHE A 273 -6.68 -12.95 -3.52
N SER A 274 -5.66 -12.32 -2.95
CA SER A 274 -4.63 -13.02 -2.19
C SER A 274 -5.22 -13.74 -0.98
N LYS A 275 -6.25 -13.17 -0.33
CA LYS A 275 -6.95 -13.80 0.81
C LYS A 275 -7.85 -14.96 0.38
N ALA A 276 -8.56 -14.83 -0.74
CA ALA A 276 -9.57 -15.78 -1.20
C ALA A 276 -9.01 -16.97 -1.99
N TYR A 277 -8.00 -16.73 -2.84
CA TYR A 277 -7.53 -17.71 -3.82
C TYR A 277 -6.06 -18.10 -3.64
N ASN A 278 -5.26 -17.21 -3.03
CA ASN A 278 -3.84 -17.41 -2.77
C ASN A 278 -3.03 -17.87 -4.01
N ASP A 279 -3.36 -17.31 -5.17
CA ASP A 279 -2.71 -17.63 -6.45
C ASP A 279 -2.13 -16.35 -7.09
N ASP A 280 -0.83 -16.38 -7.36
CA ASP A 280 -0.10 -15.23 -7.89
C ASP A 280 -0.47 -14.93 -9.36
N ARG A 281 -0.94 -15.93 -10.13
CA ARG A 281 -1.39 -15.78 -11.52
C ARG A 281 -2.60 -14.85 -11.61
N LEU A 282 -3.51 -14.92 -10.63
CA LEU A 282 -4.68 -14.04 -10.57
C LEU A 282 -4.28 -12.57 -10.34
N LEU A 283 -3.22 -12.34 -9.57
CA LEU A 283 -2.69 -10.99 -9.32
C LEU A 283 -2.03 -10.42 -10.59
N GLU A 284 -1.35 -11.26 -11.37
CA GLU A 284 -0.80 -10.89 -12.68
C GLU A 284 -1.92 -10.56 -13.69
N MET A 285 -2.97 -11.39 -13.75
CA MET A 285 -4.14 -11.13 -14.61
C MET A 285 -4.83 -9.82 -14.27
N MET A 286 -4.89 -9.43 -12.99
CA MET A 286 -5.48 -8.18 -12.56
C MET A 286 -4.73 -6.95 -13.10
N ALA A 287 -3.42 -7.06 -13.30
CA ALA A 287 -2.61 -5.98 -13.85
C ALA A 287 -2.91 -5.71 -15.34
N ASP A 288 -3.49 -6.68 -16.06
CA ASP A 288 -3.84 -6.56 -17.47
C ASP A 288 -5.26 -6.00 -17.66
N HIS A 289 -5.34 -4.67 -17.80
CA HIS A 289 -6.59 -3.95 -18.05
C HIS A 289 -7.03 -3.95 -19.52
N THR A 290 -6.27 -4.55 -20.44
CA THR A 290 -6.56 -4.45 -21.89
C THR A 290 -7.64 -5.41 -22.38
N LYS A 291 -8.07 -6.35 -21.53
CA LYS A 291 -8.99 -7.45 -21.90
C LYS A 291 -10.33 -7.33 -21.15
N PRO A 292 -11.40 -6.80 -21.77
CA PRO A 292 -12.70 -6.61 -21.10
C PRO A 292 -13.31 -7.89 -20.52
N ASP A 293 -13.24 -9.00 -21.25
CA ASP A 293 -13.79 -10.29 -20.81
C ASP A 293 -13.09 -10.83 -19.55
N LEU A 294 -11.77 -10.63 -19.47
CA LEU A 294 -10.98 -10.98 -18.29
C LEU A 294 -11.39 -10.09 -17.10
N GLN A 295 -11.62 -8.81 -17.32
CA GLN A 295 -12.06 -7.88 -16.26
C GLN A 295 -13.43 -8.26 -15.71
N ASN A 296 -14.37 -8.72 -16.54
CA ASN A 296 -15.67 -9.20 -16.06
C ASN A 296 -15.54 -10.45 -15.19
N MET A 297 -14.67 -11.39 -15.58
CA MET A 297 -14.39 -12.58 -14.77
C MET A 297 -13.72 -12.22 -13.44
N LEU A 298 -12.74 -11.31 -13.45
CA LEU A 298 -12.09 -10.84 -12.23
C LEU A 298 -13.09 -10.10 -11.32
N ASN A 299 -13.98 -9.27 -11.86
CA ASN A 299 -15.03 -8.64 -11.04
C ASN A 299 -15.97 -9.69 -10.42
N ALA A 300 -16.36 -10.71 -11.17
CA ALA A 300 -17.16 -11.82 -10.67
C ALA A 300 -16.45 -12.60 -9.54
N LEU A 301 -15.15 -12.87 -9.68
CA LEU A 301 -14.33 -13.46 -8.61
C LEU A 301 -14.31 -12.55 -7.38
N GLY A 302 -14.13 -11.24 -7.55
CA GLY A 302 -14.18 -10.29 -6.45
C GLY A 302 -15.49 -10.29 -5.67
N VAL A 303 -16.62 -10.50 -6.36
CA VAL A 303 -17.96 -10.62 -5.75
C VAL A 303 -18.12 -11.93 -4.99
N ALA A 304 -17.51 -13.02 -5.46
CA ALA A 304 -17.58 -14.34 -4.82
C ALA A 304 -16.50 -14.55 -3.74
N ALA A 305 -15.46 -13.71 -3.72
CA ALA A 305 -14.30 -13.86 -2.83
C ALA A 305 -14.66 -14.06 -1.35
N PRO A 306 -15.63 -13.36 -0.73
CA PRO A 306 -16.01 -13.60 0.66
C PRO A 306 -16.44 -15.04 0.93
N LYS A 307 -17.20 -15.65 0.01
CA LYS A 307 -17.64 -17.05 0.13
C LYS A 307 -16.48 -18.04 0.05
N PHE A 308 -15.50 -17.78 -0.80
CA PHE A 308 -14.27 -18.57 -0.83
C PHE A 308 -13.46 -18.41 0.46
N ILE A 309 -13.39 -17.20 1.02
CA ILE A 309 -12.70 -16.95 2.29
C ILE A 309 -13.39 -17.70 3.44
N GLU A 310 -14.72 -17.67 3.49
CA GLU A 310 -15.53 -18.42 4.47
C GLU A 310 -15.29 -19.94 4.35
N ALA A 311 -15.40 -20.50 3.15
CA ALA A 311 -15.15 -21.93 2.89
C ALA A 311 -13.74 -22.37 3.31
N GLN A 312 -12.72 -21.56 2.99
CA GLN A 312 -11.34 -21.83 3.37
C GLN A 312 -11.12 -21.76 4.89
N ALA A 313 -11.78 -20.81 5.57
CA ALA A 313 -11.67 -20.67 7.03
C ALA A 313 -12.20 -21.92 7.75
N ILE A 314 -13.33 -22.47 7.30
CA ILE A 314 -13.91 -23.71 7.84
C ILE A 314 -12.98 -24.89 7.58
N SER A 315 -12.51 -25.05 6.34
CA SER A 315 -11.60 -26.14 5.98
C SER A 315 -10.31 -26.12 6.81
N ARG A 316 -9.70 -24.94 7.02
CA ARG A 316 -8.50 -24.82 7.85
C ARG A 316 -8.75 -25.06 9.34
N GLY A 317 -9.89 -24.61 9.87
CA GLY A 317 -10.30 -24.90 11.24
C GLY A 317 -10.35 -26.41 11.50
N ASN A 318 -10.92 -27.17 10.56
CA ASN A 318 -10.99 -28.63 10.64
C ASN A 318 -9.61 -29.30 10.61
N VAL A 319 -8.68 -28.83 9.77
CA VAL A 319 -7.33 -29.39 9.67
C VAL A 319 -6.51 -29.16 10.96
N GLN A 320 -6.74 -28.04 11.65
CA GLN A 320 -6.09 -27.75 12.93
C GLN A 320 -6.50 -28.74 14.04
N ASP A 321 -7.77 -29.15 14.07
CA ASP A 321 -8.31 -30.14 15.01
C ASP A 321 -7.86 -31.59 14.71
N ILE A 322 -7.40 -31.86 13.48
CA ILE A 322 -6.97 -33.19 12.99
C ILE A 322 -5.43 -33.36 13.04
N SER A 323 -4.70 -32.33 13.48
CA SER A 323 -3.23 -32.24 13.39
C SER A 323 -2.40 -33.24 14.24
N ASP A 324 -3.04 -34.20 14.92
CA ASP A 324 -2.34 -35.33 15.56
C ASP A 324 -2.19 -36.57 14.66
N GLN A 325 -2.81 -36.65 13.46
CA GLN A 325 -2.83 -37.92 12.69
C GLN A 325 -2.62 -37.90 11.16
N ILE A 326 -2.43 -36.77 10.48
CA ILE A 326 -2.19 -36.80 9.01
C ILE A 326 -0.88 -36.10 8.66
N VAL A 327 0.18 -36.89 8.63
CA VAL A 327 1.44 -36.61 7.92
C VAL A 327 1.49 -37.60 6.76
N ASP A 328 1.82 -37.11 5.56
CA ASP A 328 1.88 -37.80 4.26
C ASP A 328 0.55 -37.98 3.50
N GLY A 329 0.10 -36.86 2.91
CA GLY A 329 -0.93 -36.84 1.87
C GLY A 329 -1.70 -35.53 1.88
N MET A 330 -1.12 -34.43 1.40
CA MET A 330 -1.86 -33.17 1.24
C MET A 330 -2.89 -33.32 0.10
N GLU A 331 -4.01 -33.98 0.35
CA GLU A 331 -5.21 -33.76 -0.45
C GLU A 331 -5.57 -32.28 -0.33
N GLN A 332 -5.53 -31.57 -1.46
CA GLN A 332 -5.95 -30.18 -1.48
C GLN A 332 -7.41 -30.11 -1.06
N ALA A 333 -7.71 -29.22 -0.10
CA ALA A 333 -9.08 -28.95 0.29
C ALA A 333 -9.92 -28.56 -0.93
N ILE A 334 -11.20 -28.95 -0.93
CA ILE A 334 -12.09 -28.81 -2.10
C ILE A 334 -12.23 -27.34 -2.54
N ASP A 335 -12.19 -26.38 -1.61
CA ASP A 335 -12.17 -24.95 -1.91
C ASP A 335 -10.96 -24.55 -2.76
N GLN A 336 -9.77 -25.07 -2.44
CA GLN A 336 -8.55 -24.80 -3.21
C GLN A 336 -8.59 -25.47 -4.58
N ARG A 337 -9.11 -26.71 -4.68
CA ARG A 337 -9.26 -27.40 -5.97
C ARG A 337 -10.23 -26.66 -6.89
N VAL A 338 -11.36 -26.21 -6.37
CA VAL A 338 -12.34 -25.39 -7.09
C VAL A 338 -11.73 -24.05 -7.52
N ALA A 339 -11.02 -23.36 -6.63
CA ALA A 339 -10.34 -22.12 -6.95
C ALA A 339 -9.32 -22.31 -8.09
N ASN A 340 -8.47 -23.34 -7.99
CA ASN A 340 -7.48 -23.67 -9.02
C ASN A 340 -8.16 -23.97 -10.37
N ALA A 341 -9.24 -24.76 -10.38
CA ALA A 341 -9.96 -25.08 -11.60
C ALA A 341 -10.56 -23.84 -12.30
N ILE A 342 -11.03 -22.85 -11.54
CA ILE A 342 -11.49 -21.58 -12.10
C ILE A 342 -10.34 -20.80 -12.75
N ILE A 343 -9.16 -20.78 -12.12
CA ILE A 343 -7.97 -20.08 -12.62
C ILE A 343 -7.43 -20.78 -13.86
N ASP A 344 -7.41 -22.11 -13.88
CA ASP A 344 -6.99 -22.90 -15.03
C ASP A 344 -7.98 -22.75 -16.19
N ALA A 345 -9.28 -22.64 -15.90
CA ALA A 345 -10.29 -22.30 -16.91
C ALA A 345 -10.05 -20.91 -17.51
N ALA A 346 -9.69 -19.92 -16.68
CA ALA A 346 -9.34 -18.59 -17.16
C ALA A 346 -8.11 -18.62 -18.09
N ASN A 347 -7.05 -19.33 -17.70
CA ASN A 347 -5.86 -19.54 -18.53
C ASN A 347 -6.21 -20.23 -19.85
N THR A 348 -7.05 -21.25 -19.81
CA THR A 348 -7.53 -21.97 -21.00
C THR A 348 -8.22 -21.03 -21.98
N ILE A 349 -9.07 -20.11 -21.50
CA ILE A 349 -9.72 -19.09 -22.34
C ILE A 349 -8.70 -18.13 -22.94
N LEU A 350 -7.69 -17.72 -22.18
CA LEU A 350 -6.63 -16.85 -22.68
C LEU A 350 -5.83 -17.55 -23.79
N SER A 351 -5.46 -18.82 -23.60
CA SER A 351 -4.75 -19.64 -24.58
C SER A 351 -5.58 -19.85 -25.85
N ALA A 352 -6.88 -20.18 -25.74
CA ALA A 352 -7.76 -20.32 -26.90
C ALA A 352 -7.80 -19.05 -27.74
N LYS A 353 -7.92 -17.89 -27.08
CA LYS A 353 -7.94 -16.58 -27.76
C LYS A 353 -6.61 -16.20 -28.40
N GLN A 354 -5.49 -16.53 -27.75
CA GLN A 354 -4.16 -16.28 -28.34
C GLN A 354 -3.94 -17.09 -29.62
N ASN A 355 -4.59 -18.24 -29.75
CA ASN A 355 -4.55 -19.10 -30.93
C ASN A 355 -5.68 -18.80 -31.94
N ASP A 356 -6.50 -17.76 -31.71
CA ASP A 356 -7.69 -17.44 -32.52
C ASP A 356 -8.64 -18.64 -32.70
N GLN A 357 -8.75 -19.51 -31.69
CA GLN A 357 -9.58 -20.71 -31.69
C GLN A 357 -10.85 -20.54 -30.86
N ASP A 358 -11.94 -21.21 -31.28
CA ASP A 358 -13.14 -21.31 -30.45
C ASP A 358 -12.86 -22.12 -29.19
N ILE A 359 -13.39 -21.68 -28.04
CA ILE A 359 -13.11 -22.30 -26.75
C ILE A 359 -13.56 -23.77 -26.68
N VAL A 360 -14.67 -24.13 -27.34
CA VAL A 360 -15.20 -25.50 -27.32
C VAL A 360 -14.30 -26.41 -28.14
N GLU A 361 -13.84 -25.94 -29.30
CA GLU A 361 -12.88 -26.65 -30.12
C GLU A 361 -11.53 -26.78 -29.39
N PHE A 362 -11.07 -25.71 -28.75
CA PHE A 362 -9.81 -25.68 -28.01
C PHE A 362 -9.78 -26.71 -26.88
N VAL A 363 -10.81 -26.76 -26.02
CA VAL A 363 -10.85 -27.73 -24.92
C VAL A 363 -11.04 -29.16 -25.40
N LYS A 364 -11.75 -29.38 -26.53
CA LYS A 364 -11.87 -30.69 -27.16
C LYS A 364 -10.52 -31.16 -27.72
N GLN A 365 -9.75 -30.28 -28.34
CA GLN A 365 -8.41 -30.59 -28.84
C GLN A 365 -7.43 -30.81 -27.68
N GLN A 366 -7.40 -29.93 -26.67
CA GLN A 366 -6.54 -30.13 -25.51
C GLN A 366 -6.89 -31.40 -24.75
N GLY A 367 -8.16 -31.71 -24.50
CA GLY A 367 -8.55 -32.98 -23.86
C GLY A 367 -8.12 -34.26 -24.62
N LEU A 368 -7.65 -34.15 -25.86
CA LEU A 368 -7.07 -35.26 -26.63
C LEU A 368 -5.54 -35.38 -26.49
N PHE A 369 -4.84 -34.32 -26.06
CA PHE A 369 -3.37 -34.23 -26.05
C PHE A 369 -2.74 -33.74 -24.73
N GLU A 370 -3.49 -33.02 -23.89
CA GLU A 370 -3.13 -32.49 -22.57
C GLU A 370 -4.25 -32.82 -21.57
N ASP A 371 -3.89 -33.30 -20.38
CA ASP A 371 -4.88 -33.63 -19.35
C ASP A 371 -5.34 -32.34 -18.65
N LEU A 372 -6.44 -31.75 -19.16
CA LEU A 372 -7.09 -30.64 -18.49
C LEU A 372 -7.55 -31.10 -17.11
N GLY A 373 -7.22 -30.32 -16.07
CA GLY A 373 -7.66 -30.58 -14.71
C GLY A 373 -9.18 -30.79 -14.62
N GLU A 374 -9.61 -31.53 -13.61
CA GLU A 374 -11.02 -31.87 -13.45
C GLU A 374 -11.93 -30.63 -13.44
N GLY A 375 -12.96 -30.62 -14.29
CA GLY A 375 -13.95 -29.55 -14.37
C GLY A 375 -13.48 -28.29 -15.10
N VAL A 376 -12.21 -28.21 -15.50
CA VAL A 376 -11.62 -27.03 -16.17
C VAL A 376 -12.30 -26.75 -17.51
N ALA A 377 -12.58 -27.79 -18.32
CA ALA A 377 -13.22 -27.63 -19.62
C ALA A 377 -14.65 -27.06 -19.50
N GLU A 378 -15.44 -27.58 -18.56
CA GLU A 378 -16.80 -27.13 -18.30
C GLU A 378 -16.83 -25.68 -17.81
N LEU A 379 -15.94 -25.32 -16.90
CA LEU A 379 -15.78 -23.95 -16.41
C LEU A 379 -15.33 -23.02 -17.54
N ALA A 380 -14.33 -23.40 -18.33
CA ALA A 380 -13.81 -22.58 -19.41
C ALA A 380 -14.89 -22.24 -20.45
N VAL A 381 -15.69 -23.25 -20.85
CA VAL A 381 -16.79 -23.05 -21.80
C VAL A 381 -17.90 -22.19 -21.20
N PHE A 382 -18.27 -22.39 -19.94
CA PHE A 382 -19.27 -21.55 -19.28
C PHE A 382 -18.81 -20.09 -19.19
N LEU A 383 -17.58 -19.85 -18.75
CA LEU A 383 -17.02 -18.51 -18.57
C LEU A 383 -16.87 -17.78 -19.91
N ALA A 384 -16.42 -18.46 -20.97
CA ALA A 384 -16.31 -17.85 -22.29
C ALA A 384 -17.68 -17.44 -22.86
N LYS A 385 -18.70 -18.30 -22.74
CA LYS A 385 -20.08 -18.00 -23.16
C LYS A 385 -20.71 -16.86 -22.38
N ASN A 386 -20.37 -16.73 -21.11
CA ASN A 386 -20.87 -15.69 -20.20
C ASN A 386 -19.87 -14.55 -19.98
N SER A 387 -18.86 -14.40 -20.84
CA SER A 387 -17.77 -13.42 -20.71
C SER A 387 -18.24 -11.97 -20.57
N ARG A 388 -19.43 -11.65 -21.08
CA ARG A 388 -20.06 -10.33 -21.00
C ARG A 388 -20.89 -10.11 -19.74
N SER A 389 -21.09 -11.13 -18.90
CA SER A 389 -21.98 -11.09 -17.74
C SER A 389 -21.22 -11.44 -16.45
N SER A 390 -20.65 -10.41 -15.81
CA SER A 390 -20.07 -10.50 -14.46
C SER A 390 -21.06 -11.14 -13.48
N LYS A 391 -22.34 -10.75 -13.56
CA LYS A 391 -23.41 -11.29 -12.73
C LYS A 391 -23.55 -12.81 -12.85
N LYS A 392 -23.66 -13.37 -14.06
CA LYS A 392 -23.79 -14.83 -14.24
C LYS A 392 -22.56 -15.60 -13.75
N MET A 393 -21.36 -15.08 -14.03
CA MET A 393 -20.12 -15.66 -13.52
C MET A 393 -20.05 -15.60 -11.99
N SER A 394 -20.50 -14.50 -11.37
CA SER A 394 -20.52 -14.36 -9.91
C SER A 394 -21.47 -15.36 -9.23
N MET A 395 -22.62 -15.65 -9.85
CA MET A 395 -23.56 -16.64 -9.34
C MET A 395 -22.96 -18.05 -9.40
N LEU A 396 -22.28 -18.40 -10.50
CA LEU A 396 -21.51 -19.65 -10.57
C LEU A 396 -20.46 -19.73 -9.47
N PHE A 397 -19.60 -18.73 -9.34
CA PHE A 397 -18.52 -18.75 -8.36
C PHE A 397 -19.04 -18.83 -6.92
N LYS A 398 -20.16 -18.16 -6.61
CA LYS A 398 -20.83 -18.29 -5.31
C LYS A 398 -21.35 -19.70 -5.07
N ALA A 399 -22.03 -20.31 -6.05
CA ALA A 399 -22.52 -21.68 -5.92
C ALA A 399 -21.38 -22.70 -5.73
N LEU A 400 -20.26 -22.52 -6.43
CA LEU A 400 -19.06 -23.34 -6.24
C LEU A 400 -18.46 -23.18 -4.84
N ALA A 401 -18.39 -21.96 -4.32
CA ALA A 401 -17.91 -21.69 -2.97
C ALA A 401 -18.86 -22.24 -1.89
N GLU A 402 -20.18 -22.10 -2.07
CA GLU A 402 -21.19 -22.68 -1.19
C GLU A 402 -21.11 -24.21 -1.14
N PHE A 403 -20.82 -24.85 -2.28
CA PHE A 403 -20.57 -26.28 -2.31
C PHE A 403 -19.33 -26.65 -1.49
N ALA A 404 -18.22 -25.93 -1.70
CA ALA A 404 -17.00 -26.15 -0.93
C ALA A 404 -17.22 -25.93 0.58
N GLU A 405 -17.99 -24.91 0.95
CA GLU A 405 -18.42 -24.62 2.34
C GLU A 405 -19.19 -25.80 2.94
N LYS A 406 -20.21 -26.31 2.23
CA LYS A 406 -21.01 -27.47 2.68
C LYS A 406 -20.16 -28.71 2.89
N GLN A 407 -19.27 -29.01 1.96
CA GLN A 407 -18.39 -30.18 2.07
C GLN A 407 -17.37 -30.03 3.22
N ALA A 408 -16.87 -28.81 3.44
CA ALA A 408 -16.02 -28.53 4.59
C ALA A 408 -16.78 -28.73 5.92
N LEU A 409 -18.07 -28.39 6.00
CA LEU A 409 -18.90 -28.64 7.18
C LEU A 409 -19.26 -30.13 7.36
N ASP A 410 -19.58 -30.82 6.26
CA ASP A 410 -19.96 -32.23 6.29
C ASP A 410 -18.77 -33.11 6.68
N SER A 411 -17.58 -32.84 6.14
CA SER A 411 -16.34 -33.52 6.58
C SER A 411 -16.05 -33.34 8.09
N SER A 412 -16.40 -32.21 8.71
CA SER A 412 -16.31 -32.03 10.17
C SER A 412 -17.25 -32.97 10.94
N ASN A 413 -18.43 -33.27 10.38
CA ASN A 413 -19.49 -34.03 11.04
C ASN A 413 -19.36 -35.56 10.84
N VAL A 414 -18.60 -36.01 9.84
CA VAL A 414 -18.51 -37.42 9.41
C VAL A 414 -17.48 -38.24 10.21
N GLY A 415 -16.74 -37.63 11.16
CA GLY A 415 -15.75 -38.30 12.02
C GLY A 415 -16.24 -39.49 12.89
N LEU A 416 -17.52 -39.89 12.80
CA LEU A 416 -18.07 -41.07 13.48
C LEU A 416 -18.44 -42.26 12.57
N PHE A 417 -18.48 -42.14 11.24
CA PHE A 417 -19.06 -43.19 10.36
C PHE A 417 -18.35 -43.44 9.02
N GLY A 418 -17.01 -43.41 9.00
CA GLY A 418 -16.19 -43.87 7.86
C GLY A 418 -15.63 -42.73 7.01
N GLU A 419 -14.64 -43.04 6.16
CA GLU A 419 -14.00 -42.04 5.29
C GLU A 419 -15.00 -41.54 4.23
N PRO A 420 -15.26 -40.22 4.13
CA PRO A 420 -16.13 -39.68 3.09
C PRO A 420 -15.51 -39.90 1.71
N GLU A 421 -16.33 -40.19 0.70
CA GLU A 421 -15.84 -40.23 -0.69
C GLU A 421 -15.22 -38.86 -1.06
N PRO A 422 -14.05 -38.84 -1.72
CA PRO A 422 -13.40 -37.60 -2.09
C PRO A 422 -14.26 -36.86 -3.12
N VAL A 423 -14.83 -35.74 -2.67
CA VAL A 423 -15.70 -34.92 -3.52
C VAL A 423 -14.87 -34.24 -4.60
N SER A 424 -15.43 -34.22 -5.81
CA SER A 424 -14.75 -33.79 -7.03
C SER A 424 -15.11 -32.36 -7.44
N VAL A 425 -14.31 -31.74 -8.32
CA VAL A 425 -14.66 -30.41 -8.88
C VAL A 425 -15.89 -30.53 -9.78
N LYS A 426 -16.11 -31.69 -10.41
CA LYS A 426 -17.31 -31.96 -11.21
C LYS A 426 -18.58 -31.96 -10.37
N ASP A 427 -18.52 -32.46 -9.14
CA ASP A 427 -19.68 -32.43 -8.22
C ASP A 427 -20.04 -30.99 -7.85
N ALA A 428 -19.04 -30.13 -7.64
CA ALA A 428 -19.27 -28.70 -7.41
C ALA A 428 -19.96 -28.04 -8.62
N ILE A 429 -19.53 -28.39 -9.83
CA ILE A 429 -20.13 -27.89 -11.07
C ILE A 429 -21.56 -28.40 -11.24
N GLN A 430 -21.84 -29.67 -10.92
CA GLN A 430 -23.19 -30.24 -10.96
C GLN A 430 -24.11 -29.59 -9.91
N TYR A 431 -23.61 -29.32 -8.72
CA TYR A 431 -24.35 -28.54 -7.72
C TYR A 431 -24.66 -27.13 -8.25
N ALA A 432 -23.68 -26.45 -8.83
CA ALA A 432 -23.90 -25.14 -9.42
C ALA A 432 -24.92 -25.19 -10.57
N GLN A 433 -24.92 -26.24 -11.39
CA GLN A 433 -25.96 -26.48 -12.41
C GLN A 433 -27.36 -26.57 -11.81
N GLN A 434 -27.52 -27.32 -10.72
CA GLN A 434 -28.82 -27.46 -10.05
C GLN A 434 -29.30 -26.15 -9.44
N VAL A 435 -28.40 -25.35 -8.87
CA VAL A 435 -28.71 -24.04 -8.27
C VAL A 435 -29.06 -23.00 -9.33
N LEU A 436 -28.36 -23.02 -10.47
CA LEU A 436 -28.52 -22.01 -11.53
C LEU A 436 -29.59 -22.39 -12.57
N GLY A 437 -29.98 -23.66 -12.68
CA GLY A 437 -30.99 -24.14 -13.62
C GLY A 437 -30.61 -23.87 -15.09
N ASP A 438 -31.57 -23.42 -15.89
CA ASP A 438 -31.44 -23.18 -17.34
C ASP A 438 -30.35 -22.15 -17.72
N ASP A 439 -29.85 -21.38 -16.76
CA ASP A 439 -28.76 -20.42 -16.97
C ASP A 439 -27.37 -21.09 -17.11
N PHE A 440 -27.23 -22.39 -16.79
CA PHE A 440 -25.98 -23.14 -16.91
C PHE A 440 -25.94 -24.02 -18.16
N ILE A 441 -25.13 -23.64 -19.16
CA ILE A 441 -24.88 -24.48 -20.35
C ILE A 441 -23.56 -25.23 -20.16
N SER A 442 -23.62 -26.54 -19.97
CA SER A 442 -22.45 -27.43 -19.88
C SER A 442 -21.94 -27.88 -21.27
N VAL A 443 -20.73 -28.44 -21.32
CA VAL A 443 -20.14 -29.02 -22.54
C VAL A 443 -20.97 -30.20 -23.06
N GLN A 444 -21.52 -31.03 -22.16
CA GLN A 444 -22.34 -32.20 -22.50
C GLN A 444 -23.64 -31.81 -23.22
N MET A 445 -24.28 -30.70 -22.85
CA MET A 445 -25.48 -30.20 -23.55
C MET A 445 -25.17 -29.73 -24.98
N TYR A 446 -23.91 -29.43 -25.31
CA TYR A 446 -23.55 -29.02 -26.66
C TYR A 446 -23.52 -30.20 -27.63
N ASP A 447 -23.06 -31.37 -27.20
CA ASP A 447 -23.14 -32.58 -28.03
C ASP A 447 -24.61 -32.94 -28.30
N SER A 448 -25.52 -32.73 -27.33
CA SER A 448 -26.97 -32.93 -27.51
C SER A 448 -27.63 -31.93 -28.46
N LEU A 449 -27.20 -30.65 -28.43
CA LEU A 449 -27.71 -29.59 -29.29
C LEU A 449 -27.18 -29.70 -30.73
N VAL A 450 -25.93 -30.14 -30.91
CA VAL A 450 -25.33 -30.36 -32.23
C VAL A 450 -25.90 -31.62 -32.89
N ASP A 451 -26.15 -32.70 -32.16
CA ASP A 451 -26.81 -33.90 -32.70
C ASP A 451 -28.25 -33.63 -33.15
N SER A 452 -28.97 -32.73 -32.48
CA SER A 452 -30.34 -32.34 -32.87
C SER A 452 -30.41 -31.65 -34.24
N SER A 453 -29.29 -31.09 -34.72
CA SER A 453 -29.19 -30.44 -36.04
C SER A 453 -28.91 -31.43 -37.19
N SER A 454 -28.65 -32.71 -36.88
CA SER A 454 -28.36 -33.75 -37.87
C SER A 454 -29.56 -34.64 -38.26
N SER A 455 -30.73 -34.47 -37.62
CA SER A 455 -31.94 -35.22 -37.99
C SER A 455 -32.71 -34.57 -39.14
N SER A 456 -32.08 -34.48 -40.32
CA SER A 456 -32.83 -34.24 -41.55
C SER A 456 -33.67 -35.48 -41.86
N SER A 457 -34.93 -35.48 -41.41
CA SER A 457 -35.96 -36.37 -41.95
C SER A 457 -35.98 -36.17 -43.48
N PRO A 458 -35.95 -37.23 -44.31
CA PRO A 458 -35.95 -37.06 -45.75
C PRO A 458 -37.27 -36.43 -46.19
N LYS A 459 -37.23 -35.19 -46.68
CA LYS A 459 -38.37 -34.58 -47.37
C LYS A 459 -38.63 -35.35 -48.66
N ILE A 460 -39.70 -36.14 -48.68
CA ILE A 460 -40.23 -36.72 -49.92
C ILE A 460 -40.82 -35.56 -50.72
N ILE A 461 -40.13 -35.15 -51.78
CA ILE A 461 -40.65 -34.21 -52.77
C ILE A 461 -41.48 -35.01 -53.78
N ARG A 462 -42.79 -34.80 -53.82
CA ARG A 462 -43.64 -35.27 -54.92
C ARG A 462 -43.68 -34.20 -55.99
N LEU A 463 -43.10 -34.49 -57.15
CA LEU A 463 -43.27 -33.70 -58.37
C LEU A 463 -44.66 -33.96 -58.94
N THR A 464 -45.49 -32.93 -59.04
CA THR A 464 -46.71 -32.93 -59.86
C THR A 464 -46.40 -32.36 -61.24
N LYS A 465 -47.14 -32.79 -62.26
CA LYS A 465 -46.88 -32.45 -63.67
C LYS A 465 -47.14 -30.98 -64.06
N GLU A 466 -47.35 -30.11 -63.08
CA GLU A 466 -47.55 -28.67 -63.23
C GLU A 466 -46.66 -27.93 -62.20
N GLY A 467 -45.35 -27.94 -62.42
CA GLY A 467 -44.37 -27.11 -61.68
C GLY A 467 -43.96 -27.65 -60.32
#